data_AF-Q55H50-F1
#
_entry.id   AF-Q55H50-F1
#
_cell.length_a   1.000
_cell.length_b   1.000
_cell.length_c   1.000
_cell.angle_alpha   90.00
_cell.angle_beta   90.00
_cell.angle_gamma   90.00
#
_symmetry.space_group_name_H-M   'P 1'
#
loop_
_entity.id
_entity.type
_entity.pdbx_description
1 polymer ?
#
loop_
_entity_poly.entity_id
_entity_poly.type
_entity_poly.pdbx_seq_one_letter_code
_entity_poly.pdbx_strand_id
1 'polypeptide(L)'
;MEVLFNIDTRTLKRYVDEYIIYTKQLAINNFQSIFNDRKDKSNSCDYNDGVKQYTVTMVVDGSEQQITIPTNEKLRNMLYSGKKCKSTLTLLVYCCPNSGKILHIGYPSGGCKNDINLFQRDLEFIKSLDENVDSVFGDKRFRGLTKHFKNIFTIPSGQRTDYQK
;
A
#
# COMPACT_ATOMS: atom_id res chain seq x y z
N MET A 1 0.08 3.61 35.18
CA MET A 1 -1.33 3.71 34.75
C MET A 1 -2.31 3.33 35.86
N GLU A 2 -2.07 2.30 36.68
CA GLU A 2 -2.94 1.99 37.85
C GLU A 2 -3.14 3.21 38.78
N VAL A 3 -2.09 4.02 38.97
CA VAL A 3 -2.13 5.23 39.81
C VAL A 3 -2.97 6.37 39.22
N LEU A 4 -3.19 6.41 37.89
CA LEU A 4 -3.86 7.55 37.24
C LEU A 4 -5.39 7.42 37.19
N PHE A 5 -5.92 6.20 37.26
CA PHE A 5 -7.36 5.97 37.11
C PHE A 5 -7.98 5.04 38.18
N ASN A 6 -7.19 4.52 39.13
CA ASN A 6 -7.63 3.50 40.09
C ASN A 6 -8.27 2.27 39.39
N ILE A 7 -7.75 1.94 38.21
CA ILE A 7 -8.16 0.79 37.40
C ILE A 7 -7.07 -0.27 37.54
N ASP A 8 -7.45 -1.49 37.93
CA ASP A 8 -6.51 -2.60 38.02
C ASP A 8 -5.97 -2.99 36.63
N THR A 9 -4.75 -3.55 36.59
CA THR A 9 -4.11 -3.96 35.33
C THR A 9 -4.97 -4.90 34.46
N ARG A 10 -5.81 -5.76 35.04
CA ARG A 10 -6.69 -6.66 34.25
C ARG A 10 -7.79 -5.87 33.56
N THR A 11 -8.38 -4.91 34.25
CA THR A 11 -9.39 -4.01 33.67
C THR A 11 -8.80 -3.13 32.57
N LEU A 12 -7.59 -2.58 32.76
CA LEU A 12 -6.90 -1.83 31.70
C LEU A 12 -6.63 -2.71 30.46
N LYS A 13 -6.13 -3.93 30.66
CA LYS A 13 -5.90 -4.88 29.57
C LYS A 13 -7.19 -5.17 28.80
N ARG A 14 -8.30 -5.42 29.52
CA ARG A 14 -9.62 -5.63 28.90
C ARG A 14 -10.04 -4.43 28.05
N TYR A 15 -9.88 -3.20 28.54
CA TYR A 15 -10.23 -2.01 27.76
C TYR A 15 -9.36 -1.82 26.53
N VAL A 16 -8.06 -2.11 26.62
CA VAL A 16 -7.16 -2.08 25.46
C VAL A 16 -7.58 -3.13 24.44
N ASP A 17 -7.87 -4.36 24.87
CA ASP A 17 -8.31 -5.45 24.00
C ASP A 17 -9.64 -5.11 23.31
N GLU A 18 -10.63 -4.58 24.06
CA GLU A 18 -11.91 -4.10 23.52
C GLU A 18 -11.72 -2.95 22.53
N TYR A 19 -10.89 -1.95 22.88
CA TYR A 19 -10.56 -0.84 22.00
C TYR A 19 -9.92 -1.31 20.69
N ILE A 20 -8.96 -2.24 20.76
CA ILE A 20 -8.32 -2.83 19.58
C ILE A 20 -9.36 -3.54 18.71
N ILE A 21 -10.29 -4.30 19.29
CA ILE A 21 -11.34 -4.99 18.53
C ILE A 21 -12.23 -3.98 17.79
N TYR A 22 -12.74 -2.96 18.49
CA TYR A 22 -13.63 -1.96 17.88
C TYR A 22 -12.90 -1.12 16.82
N THR A 23 -11.70 -0.63 17.12
CA THR A 23 -10.92 0.17 16.15
C THR A 23 -10.49 -0.65 14.95
N LYS A 24 -10.13 -1.93 15.12
CA LYS A 24 -9.84 -2.83 14.00
C LYS A 24 -11.04 -2.98 13.08
N GLN A 25 -12.24 -3.22 13.63
CA GLN A 25 -13.43 -3.37 12.79
C GLN A 25 -13.79 -2.07 12.07
N LEU A 26 -13.70 -0.92 12.75
CA LEU A 26 -13.90 0.40 12.14
C LEU A 26 -12.89 0.65 11.01
N ALA A 27 -11.62 0.29 11.22
CA ALA A 27 -10.58 0.41 10.20
C ALA A 27 -10.90 -0.47 8.99
N ILE A 28 -11.28 -1.74 9.19
CA ILE A 28 -11.67 -2.66 8.12
C ILE A 28 -12.85 -2.09 7.32
N ASN A 29 -13.91 -1.64 8.01
CA ASN A 29 -15.09 -1.07 7.35
C ASN A 29 -14.72 0.19 6.55
N ASN A 30 -13.85 1.05 7.09
CA ASN A 30 -13.38 2.24 6.39
C ASN A 30 -12.55 1.88 5.15
N PHE A 31 -11.62 0.91 5.24
CA PHE A 31 -10.87 0.43 4.07
C PHE A 31 -11.78 -0.16 3.01
N GLN A 32 -12.80 -0.95 3.40
CA GLN A 32 -13.78 -1.51 2.47
C GLN A 32 -14.62 -0.43 1.80
N SER A 33 -15.07 0.59 2.55
CA SER A 33 -15.80 1.72 1.96
C SER A 33 -14.95 2.45 0.94
N ILE A 34 -13.72 2.85 1.31
CA ILE A 34 -12.80 3.53 0.39
C ILE A 34 -12.52 2.66 -0.83
N PHE A 35 -12.33 1.35 -0.63
CA PHE A 35 -12.13 0.43 -1.74
C PHE A 35 -13.34 0.41 -2.67
N ASN A 36 -14.57 0.31 -2.16
CA ASN A 36 -15.77 0.32 -2.99
C ASN A 36 -15.96 1.65 -3.75
N ASP A 37 -15.65 2.77 -3.10
CA ASP A 37 -15.82 4.12 -3.63
C ASP A 37 -14.65 4.57 -4.54
N ARG A 38 -13.62 3.73 -4.73
CA ARG A 38 -12.40 4.07 -5.49
C ARG A 38 -12.66 4.52 -6.93
N LYS A 39 -13.82 4.14 -7.48
CA LYS A 39 -14.24 4.44 -8.86
C LYS A 39 -14.85 5.84 -8.99
N ASP A 40 -15.29 6.43 -7.88
CA ASP A 40 -15.86 7.78 -7.87
C ASP A 40 -14.84 8.80 -8.38
N LYS A 41 -15.32 9.84 -9.07
CA LYS A 41 -14.46 10.91 -9.64
C LYS A 41 -13.59 11.63 -8.60
N SER A 42 -13.99 11.61 -7.33
CA SER A 42 -13.20 12.15 -6.22
C SER A 42 -11.99 11.30 -5.86
N ASN A 43 -11.95 10.03 -6.31
CA ASN A 43 -10.93 9.05 -6.01
C ASN A 43 -10.16 8.60 -7.26
N SER A 44 -10.83 8.45 -8.40
CA SER A 44 -10.26 8.04 -9.69
C SER A 44 -9.82 9.23 -10.53
N CYS A 45 -8.89 9.01 -11.46
CA CYS A 45 -8.49 10.02 -12.44
C CYS A 45 -8.47 9.43 -13.85
N ASP A 46 -8.64 10.27 -14.86
CA ASP A 46 -8.46 9.84 -16.24
C ASP A 46 -7.01 10.08 -16.67
N TYR A 47 -6.42 9.07 -17.31
CA TYR A 47 -5.09 9.12 -17.89
C TYR A 47 -5.18 8.86 -19.39
N ASN A 48 -4.49 9.69 -20.19
CA ASN A 48 -4.39 9.52 -21.63
C ASN A 48 -2.93 9.25 -22.00
N ASP A 49 -2.66 8.11 -22.62
CA ASP A 49 -1.30 7.72 -23.06
C ASP A 49 -0.92 8.24 -24.46
N GLY A 50 -1.83 8.99 -25.10
CA GLY A 50 -1.73 9.48 -26.48
C GLY A 50 -2.47 8.62 -27.51
N VAL A 51 -2.93 7.42 -27.12
CA VAL A 51 -3.69 6.48 -27.98
C VAL A 51 -5.06 6.20 -27.40
N LYS A 52 -5.16 6.06 -26.07
CA LYS A 52 -6.39 5.69 -25.37
C LYS A 52 -6.49 6.43 -24.03
N GLN A 53 -7.72 6.75 -23.65
CA GLN A 53 -8.07 7.23 -22.32
C GLN A 53 -8.42 6.04 -21.41
N TYR A 54 -7.88 6.07 -20.19
CA TYR A 54 -8.07 5.07 -19.15
C TYR A 54 -8.55 5.75 -17.89
N THR A 55 -9.51 5.17 -17.19
CA THR A 55 -9.84 5.61 -15.82
C THR A 55 -8.98 4.82 -14.85
N VAL A 56 -8.01 5.51 -14.23
CA VAL A 56 -7.15 4.98 -13.20
C VAL A 56 -7.90 4.99 -11.88
N THR A 57 -8.11 3.80 -11.31
CA THR A 57 -8.77 3.65 -10.00
C THR A 57 -7.75 3.54 -8.87
N MET A 58 -6.49 3.24 -9.18
CA MET A 58 -5.46 2.96 -8.18
C MET A 58 -4.08 3.41 -8.65
N VAL A 59 -3.29 3.95 -7.74
CA VAL A 59 -1.83 4.13 -7.90
C VAL A 59 -1.11 3.19 -6.94
N VAL A 60 0.01 2.61 -7.36
CA VAL A 60 0.84 1.72 -6.54
C VAL A 60 2.28 2.21 -6.48
N ASP A 61 2.86 2.19 -5.28
CA ASP A 61 4.28 2.48 -5.07
C ASP A 61 4.89 1.63 -3.94
N GLY A 62 6.20 1.40 -4.03
CA GLY A 62 6.99 0.76 -2.98
C GLY A 62 7.37 1.77 -1.89
N SER A 63 6.80 1.61 -0.70
CA SER A 63 7.14 2.41 0.48
C SER A 63 8.18 1.69 1.33
N GLU A 64 9.32 2.34 1.56
CA GLU A 64 10.39 1.86 2.44
C GLU A 64 10.35 2.63 3.77
N GLN A 65 10.16 1.91 4.87
CA GLN A 65 10.17 2.45 6.22
C GLN A 65 11.45 2.03 6.96
N GLN A 66 12.18 2.99 7.50
CA GLN A 66 13.27 2.71 8.44
C GLN A 66 12.70 2.17 9.75
N ILE A 67 13.30 1.11 10.27
CA ILE A 67 12.93 0.51 11.55
C ILE A 67 14.11 0.54 12.53
N THR A 68 13.82 0.35 13.81
CA THR A 68 14.83 0.09 14.83
C THR A 68 15.62 -1.17 14.48
N ILE A 69 16.93 -1.15 14.74
CA ILE A 69 17.79 -2.31 14.52
C ILE A 69 17.32 -3.45 15.42
N PRO A 70 16.92 -4.61 14.86
CA PRO A 70 16.53 -5.75 15.66
C PRO A 70 17.70 -6.24 16.52
N THR A 71 17.43 -6.60 17.77
CA THR A 71 18.43 -7.23 18.65
C THR A 71 18.77 -8.64 18.19
N ASN A 72 17.83 -9.35 17.55
CA ASN A 72 18.04 -10.66 16.97
C ASN A 72 18.86 -10.54 15.67
N GLU A 73 20.03 -11.19 15.63
CA GLU A 73 20.96 -11.13 14.51
C GLU A 73 20.36 -11.63 13.18
N LYS A 74 19.56 -12.71 13.21
CA LYS A 74 18.89 -13.24 12.02
C LYS A 74 17.91 -12.21 11.45
N LEU A 75 17.10 -11.57 12.31
CA LEU A 75 16.20 -10.49 11.89
C LEU A 75 16.99 -9.29 11.36
N ARG A 76 18.07 -8.90 12.04
CA ARG A 76 18.93 -7.80 11.59
C ARG A 76 19.43 -8.02 10.17
N ASN A 77 19.94 -9.22 9.87
CA ASN A 77 20.46 -9.57 8.55
C ASN A 77 19.37 -9.60 7.48
N MET A 78 18.17 -10.08 7.82
CA MET A 78 17.03 -10.10 6.88
C MET A 78 16.44 -8.72 6.59
N LEU A 79 16.50 -7.80 7.56
CA LEU A 79 15.89 -6.48 7.47
C LEU A 79 16.88 -5.39 7.03
N TYR A 80 18.17 -5.68 6.93
CA TYR A 80 19.17 -4.69 6.54
C TYR A 80 19.12 -4.39 5.04
N SER A 81 19.00 -3.10 4.69
CA SER A 81 19.14 -2.60 3.33
C SER A 81 20.57 -2.14 3.09
N GLY A 82 21.33 -2.93 2.32
CA GLY A 82 22.70 -2.58 1.94
C GLY A 82 22.79 -1.25 1.16
N LYS A 83 21.73 -0.89 0.41
CA LYS A 83 21.66 0.37 -0.34
C LYS A 83 21.54 1.60 0.56
N LYS A 84 20.89 1.47 1.72
CA LYS A 84 20.64 2.59 2.65
C LYS A 84 21.47 2.53 3.92
N CYS A 85 22.22 1.45 4.11
CA CYS A 85 22.97 1.14 5.31
C CYS A 85 22.12 1.17 6.60
N LYS A 86 20.85 0.79 6.51
CA LYS A 86 19.85 0.86 7.58
C LYS A 86 18.95 -0.38 7.58
N SER A 87 18.35 -0.72 8.72
CA SER A 87 17.28 -1.71 8.77
C SER A 87 15.98 -1.11 8.25
N THR A 88 15.37 -1.74 7.25
CA THR A 88 14.17 -1.25 6.57
C THR A 88 13.15 -2.37 6.35
N LEU A 89 11.87 -1.97 6.31
CA LEU A 89 10.78 -2.75 5.76
C LEU A 89 10.29 -2.06 4.50
N THR A 90 10.11 -2.82 3.44
CA THR A 90 9.54 -2.34 2.18
C THR A 90 8.21 -3.06 1.94
N LEU A 91 7.18 -2.32 1.56
CA LEU A 91 5.85 -2.82 1.23
C LEU A 91 5.25 -2.04 0.07
N LEU A 92 4.24 -2.59 -0.60
CA LEU A 92 3.48 -1.84 -1.60
C LEU A 92 2.33 -1.10 -0.94
N VAL A 93 2.12 0.15 -1.32
CA VAL A 93 0.93 0.91 -0.95
C VAL A 93 0.13 1.19 -2.19
N TYR A 94 -1.15 0.85 -2.15
CA TYR A 94 -2.12 1.16 -3.19
C TYR A 94 -3.03 2.28 -2.68
N CYS A 95 -3.18 3.35 -3.46
CA CYS A 95 -4.00 4.51 -3.09
C CYS A 95 -4.93 4.94 -4.23
N CYS A 96 -5.99 5.67 -3.87
CA CYS A 96 -6.78 6.43 -4.83
C CYS A 96 -5.93 7.58 -5.42
N PRO A 97 -5.82 7.74 -6.75
CA PRO A 97 -5.00 8.78 -7.37
C PRO A 97 -5.36 10.21 -6.93
N ASN A 98 -6.65 10.54 -6.82
CA ASN A 98 -7.06 11.92 -6.52
C ASN A 98 -7.07 12.24 -5.03
N SER A 99 -7.59 11.33 -4.20
CA SER A 99 -7.75 11.59 -2.77
C SER A 99 -6.55 11.15 -1.92
N GLY A 100 -5.64 10.35 -2.47
CA GLY A 100 -4.52 9.75 -1.75
C GLY A 100 -4.93 8.73 -0.68
N LYS A 101 -6.22 8.39 -0.58
CA LYS A 101 -6.73 7.43 0.39
C LYS A 101 -6.17 6.04 0.11
N ILE A 102 -5.69 5.37 1.16
CA ILE A 102 -5.10 4.04 1.06
C ILE A 102 -6.20 3.01 0.82
N LEU A 103 -5.99 2.18 -0.21
CA LEU A 103 -6.86 1.07 -0.61
C LEU A 103 -6.33 -0.27 -0.08
N HIS A 104 -5.02 -0.46 -0.14
CA HIS A 104 -4.36 -1.69 0.28
C HIS A 104 -2.91 -1.43 0.68
N ILE A 105 -2.46 -2.16 1.69
CA ILE A 105 -1.07 -2.20 2.14
C ILE A 105 -0.62 -3.64 1.98
N GLY A 106 0.35 -3.84 1.11
CA GLY A 106 0.92 -5.15 0.80
C GLY A 106 1.74 -5.73 1.95
N TYR A 107 2.15 -6.97 1.78
CA TYR A 107 2.94 -7.65 2.81
C TYR A 107 4.33 -7.05 2.96
N PRO A 108 4.76 -6.71 4.20
CA PRO A 108 6.07 -6.16 4.43
C PRO A 108 7.16 -7.18 4.10
N SER A 109 8.24 -6.69 3.52
CA SER A 109 9.44 -7.45 3.21
C SER A 109 10.66 -6.77 3.78
N GLY A 110 11.56 -7.57 4.35
CA GLY A 110 12.84 -7.07 4.84
C GLY A 110 13.76 -6.57 3.74
N GLY A 111 14.42 -5.46 4.01
CA GLY A 111 15.45 -4.89 3.14
C GLY A 111 14.90 -4.31 1.83
N CYS A 112 15.79 -4.10 0.87
CA CYS A 112 15.49 -3.50 -0.43
C CYS A 112 15.08 -4.59 -1.44
N LYS A 113 13.88 -5.15 -1.31
CA LYS A 113 13.31 -5.99 -2.38
C LYS A 113 12.78 -5.09 -3.50
N ASN A 114 12.96 -5.52 -4.75
CA ASN A 114 12.39 -4.82 -5.90
C ASN A 114 10.86 -4.94 -5.92
N ASP A 115 10.20 -3.96 -6.52
CA ASP A 115 8.75 -3.82 -6.48
C ASP A 115 8.02 -4.99 -7.14
N ILE A 116 8.63 -5.64 -8.14
CA ILE A 116 8.11 -6.86 -8.77
C ILE A 116 7.97 -8.01 -7.75
N ASN A 117 8.96 -8.22 -6.88
CA ASN A 117 8.90 -9.28 -5.87
C ASN A 117 7.84 -8.99 -4.81
N LEU A 118 7.59 -7.71 -4.51
CA LEU A 118 6.52 -7.31 -3.61
C LEU A 118 5.15 -7.51 -4.28
N PHE A 119 5.02 -7.13 -5.55
CA PHE A 119 3.79 -7.30 -6.32
C PHE A 119 3.39 -8.78 -6.44
N GLN A 120 4.37 -9.68 -6.60
CA GLN A 120 4.14 -11.12 -6.61
C GLN A 120 3.64 -11.67 -5.27
N ARG A 121 3.93 -11.00 -4.14
CA ARG A 121 3.39 -11.37 -2.82
C ARG A 121 1.96 -10.92 -2.64
N ASP A 122 1.56 -9.85 -3.32
CA ASP A 122 0.21 -9.30 -3.26
C ASP A 122 -0.72 -9.88 -4.35
N LEU A 123 -0.37 -11.02 -4.98
CA LEU A 123 -1.16 -11.60 -6.07
C LEU A 123 -2.60 -11.92 -5.67
N GLU A 124 -2.88 -12.23 -4.41
CA GLU A 124 -4.26 -12.44 -3.94
C GLU A 124 -5.09 -11.16 -4.05
N PHE A 125 -4.52 -10.03 -3.64
CA PHE A 125 -5.16 -8.73 -3.78
C PHE A 125 -5.34 -8.36 -5.25
N ILE A 126 -4.30 -8.54 -6.06
CA ILE A 126 -4.35 -8.25 -7.50
C ILE A 126 -5.43 -9.10 -8.21
N LYS A 127 -5.55 -10.38 -7.86
CA LYS A 127 -6.59 -11.27 -8.39
C LYS A 127 -8.01 -10.91 -7.94
N SER A 128 -8.15 -10.13 -6.87
CA SER A 128 -9.44 -9.64 -6.39
C SER A 128 -9.95 -8.40 -7.14
N LEU A 129 -9.09 -7.76 -7.95
CA LEU A 129 -9.45 -6.62 -8.77
C LEU A 129 -10.27 -7.06 -9.99
N ASP A 130 -11.23 -6.23 -10.39
CA ASP A 130 -12.05 -6.46 -11.58
C ASP A 130 -11.35 -5.87 -12.81
N GLU A 131 -10.82 -6.74 -13.68
CA GLU A 131 -10.09 -6.35 -14.89
C GLU A 131 -10.90 -5.51 -15.90
N ASN A 132 -12.21 -5.37 -15.73
CA ASN A 132 -13.02 -4.53 -16.63
C ASN A 132 -13.07 -3.06 -16.19
N VAL A 133 -12.78 -2.79 -14.92
CA VAL A 133 -13.00 -1.48 -14.29
C VAL A 133 -11.81 -0.99 -13.49
N ASP A 134 -10.96 -1.90 -13.00
CA ASP A 134 -9.78 -1.54 -12.24
C ASP A 134 -8.59 -1.33 -13.15
N SER A 135 -7.87 -0.25 -12.87
CA SER A 135 -6.63 0.11 -13.53
C SER A 135 -5.63 0.57 -12.48
N VAL A 136 -4.47 -0.08 -12.47
CA VAL A 136 -3.39 0.18 -11.51
C VAL A 136 -2.30 0.94 -12.22
N PHE A 137 -1.88 2.06 -11.64
CA PHE A 137 -0.85 2.91 -12.20
C PHE A 137 0.38 2.88 -11.29
N GLY A 138 1.49 2.38 -11.82
CA GLY A 138 2.74 2.24 -11.07
C GLY A 138 3.86 3.10 -11.66
N ASP A 139 4.94 3.24 -10.90
CA ASP A 139 6.19 3.78 -11.42
C ASP A 139 6.84 2.84 -12.47
N LYS A 140 7.99 3.25 -13.02
CA LYS A 140 8.69 2.46 -14.05
C LYS A 140 9.13 1.07 -13.58
N ARG A 141 9.27 0.85 -12.27
CA ARG A 141 9.72 -0.44 -11.72
C ARG A 141 8.63 -1.51 -11.80
N PHE A 142 7.39 -1.11 -12.07
CA PHE A 142 6.26 -2.00 -12.35
C PHE A 142 6.19 -2.45 -13.83
N ARG A 143 7.18 -2.08 -14.67
CA ARG A 143 7.20 -2.47 -16.09
C ARG A 143 7.27 -4.00 -16.22
N GLY A 144 6.42 -4.55 -17.08
CA GLY A 144 6.34 -6.00 -17.34
C GLY A 144 5.42 -6.77 -16.39
N LEU A 145 4.71 -6.07 -15.50
CA LEU A 145 3.66 -6.67 -14.66
C LEU A 145 2.33 -6.86 -15.37
N THR A 146 2.21 -6.46 -16.65
CA THR A 146 1.01 -6.70 -17.48
C THR A 146 0.66 -8.18 -17.62
N LYS A 147 1.64 -9.07 -17.41
CA LYS A 147 1.43 -10.53 -17.32
C LYS A 147 0.72 -10.99 -16.04
N HIS A 148 0.69 -10.14 -15.00
CA HIS A 148 0.07 -10.41 -13.71
C HIS A 148 -1.26 -9.67 -13.54
N PHE A 149 -1.40 -8.49 -14.14
CA PHE A 149 -2.65 -7.74 -14.20
C PHE A 149 -2.72 -6.96 -15.51
N LYS A 150 -3.73 -7.21 -16.33
CA LYS A 150 -3.81 -6.66 -17.68
C LYS A 150 -3.80 -5.13 -17.72
N ASN A 151 -4.47 -4.50 -16.75
CA ASN A 151 -4.62 -3.05 -16.67
C ASN A 151 -3.63 -2.40 -15.69
N ILE A 152 -2.40 -2.92 -15.62
CA ILE A 152 -1.30 -2.20 -14.97
C ILE A 152 -0.56 -1.34 -16.00
N PHE A 153 -0.47 -0.05 -15.69
CA PHE A 153 0.16 0.95 -16.54
C PHE A 153 1.36 1.54 -15.81
N THR A 154 2.37 1.96 -16.57
CA THR A 154 3.58 2.58 -16.03
C THR A 154 3.93 3.82 -16.82
N ILE A 155 4.28 4.92 -16.15
CA ILE A 155 4.72 6.15 -16.84
C ILE A 155 6.04 5.88 -17.59
N PRO A 156 6.11 6.08 -18.92
CA PRO A 156 7.35 5.98 -19.68
C PRO A 156 8.40 7.01 -19.21
N SER A 157 9.68 6.71 -19.40
CA SER A 157 10.73 7.69 -19.13
C SER A 157 10.60 8.96 -19.94
N GLY A 158 10.58 10.11 -19.28
CA GLY A 158 10.74 11.42 -19.92
C GLY A 158 9.43 12.08 -20.36
N GLN A 159 8.28 11.46 -20.15
CA GLN A 159 7.01 12.19 -20.24
C GLN A 159 6.85 13.04 -18.97
N ARG A 160 7.10 14.35 -19.10
CA ARG A 160 6.53 15.33 -18.18
C ARG A 160 5.02 15.29 -18.40
N THR A 161 4.27 14.77 -17.43
CA THR A 161 2.86 15.11 -17.32
C THR A 161 2.83 16.56 -16.88
N ASP A 162 2.69 17.48 -17.84
CA ASP A 162 2.33 18.85 -17.54
C ASP A 162 0.93 18.78 -16.91
N TYR A 163 0.87 18.81 -15.57
CA TYR A 163 -0.37 18.97 -14.84
C TYR A 163 -0.94 20.34 -15.20
N GLN A 164 -1.86 20.37 -16.16
CA GLN A 164 -2.69 21.56 -16.39
C GLN A 164 -3.75 21.60 -15.28
N LYS A 165 -3.42 22.38 -14.24
CA LYS A 165 -4.26 22.93 -13.15
C LYS A 165 -5.33 22.03 -12.53
#